data_AF-K0NQ07-F1
#
_entry.id   AF-K0NQ07-F1
#
_cell.length_a   1.000
_cell.length_b   1.000
_cell.length_c   1.000
_cell.angle_alpha   90.00
_cell.angle_beta   90.00
_cell.angle_gamma   90.00
#
_symmetry.space_group_name_H-M   'P 1'
#
loop_
_entity.id
_entity.type
_entity.pdbx_description
1 polymer ?
#
loop_
_entity_poly.entity_id
_entity_poly.type
_entity_poly.pdbx_seq_one_letter_code
_entity_poly.pdbx_strand_id
1 'polypeptide(L)'
;MESSKAQIHTKFHKIPEIKFEDQQLTSFSGLLIFQLFFKRIRLKDKLKKCFSNLKVSPIFGHHLVVLLLIVHLILGFRRLREIDYYRDDPLVLRLMGFKKLPDVSTISRSLSQMDTQSIANLRRLSRSFVINGLQRESFGRLTLDFDGSVLSTKGHAEGSAVGFNKVKKGARSYYPYRHHQPR
;
A
#
# COMPACT_ATOMS: atom_id res chain seq x y z
N MET A 1 8.44 -27.63 5.74
CA MET A 1 9.31 -27.29 6.89
C MET A 1 8.92 -25.90 7.38
N GLU A 2 8.22 -25.81 8.52
CA GLU A 2 7.83 -24.54 9.13
C GLU A 2 9.09 -23.77 9.57
N SER A 3 9.28 -22.55 9.06
CA SER A 3 10.46 -21.72 9.37
C SER A 3 10.16 -20.83 10.58
N SER A 4 11.11 -20.72 11.51
CA SER A 4 10.93 -19.91 12.73
C SER A 4 11.12 -18.41 12.49
N LYS A 5 10.60 -17.54 13.38
CA LYS A 5 10.76 -16.07 13.27
C LYS A 5 12.23 -15.63 13.16
N ALA A 6 13.15 -16.30 13.87
CA ALA A 6 14.58 -16.00 13.82
C ALA A 6 15.23 -16.36 12.47
N GLN A 7 14.67 -17.34 11.75
CA GLN A 7 15.13 -17.73 10.42
C GLN A 7 14.62 -16.79 9.33
N ILE A 8 13.60 -15.98 9.61
CA ILE A 8 12.95 -15.10 8.63
C ILE A 8 13.39 -13.65 8.76
N HIS A 9 13.60 -13.13 9.96
CA HIS A 9 13.94 -11.72 10.16
C HIS A 9 15.45 -11.47 10.23
N THR A 10 15.90 -10.32 9.75
CA THR A 10 17.29 -9.84 9.88
C THR A 10 17.34 -8.36 10.21
N LYS A 11 18.35 -7.95 11.00
CA LYS A 11 18.66 -6.54 11.25
C LYS A 11 19.72 -6.09 10.25
N PHE A 12 19.53 -4.94 9.62
CA PHE A 12 20.56 -4.30 8.78
C PHE A 12 21.09 -3.05 9.49
N HIS A 13 22.41 -2.87 9.45
CA HIS A 13 23.09 -1.86 10.27
C HIS A 13 23.65 -0.68 9.45
N LYS A 14 23.84 -0.83 8.13
CA LYS A 14 24.42 0.22 7.28
C LYS A 14 23.77 0.26 5.90
N ILE A 15 23.65 1.46 5.33
CA ILE A 15 23.24 1.67 3.94
C ILE A 15 24.51 1.52 3.08
N PRO A 16 24.51 0.72 2.00
CA PRO A 16 25.64 0.65 1.08
C PRO A 16 26.00 2.03 0.54
N GLU A 17 27.29 2.36 0.51
CA GLU A 17 27.78 3.52 -0.22
C GLU A 17 27.60 3.27 -1.72
N ILE A 18 27.05 4.27 -2.42
CA ILE A 18 26.94 4.23 -3.88
C ILE A 18 28.34 4.48 -4.42
N LYS A 19 28.95 3.45 -5.02
CA LYS A 19 30.21 3.55 -5.74
C LYS A 19 29.95 3.30 -7.22
N PHE A 20 30.47 4.16 -8.07
CA PHE A 20 30.44 3.99 -9.52
C PHE A 20 31.64 3.12 -9.92
N GLU A 21 31.52 1.82 -9.69
CA GLU A 21 32.45 0.77 -10.13
C GLU A 21 31.68 -0.20 -11.05
N ASP A 22 32.37 -1.13 -11.71
CA ASP A 22 31.80 -2.26 -12.48
C ASP A 22 31.07 -3.26 -11.55
N GLN A 23 30.09 -2.77 -10.79
CA GLN A 23 29.31 -3.58 -9.87
C GLN A 23 28.22 -4.31 -10.65
N GLN A 24 28.14 -5.62 -10.44
CA GLN A 24 26.95 -6.42 -10.73
C GLN A 24 25.79 -5.98 -9.82
N LEU A 25 25.25 -4.81 -10.11
CA LEU A 25 24.05 -4.30 -9.47
C LEU A 25 22.89 -5.18 -9.89
N THR A 26 22.04 -5.55 -8.92
CA THR A 26 20.82 -6.28 -9.24
C THR A 26 19.91 -5.39 -10.11
N SER A 27 19.03 -6.02 -10.90
CA SER A 27 18.03 -5.31 -11.70
C SER A 27 17.11 -4.40 -10.87
N PHE A 28 17.15 -4.52 -9.53
CA PHE A 28 16.37 -3.76 -8.57
C PHE A 28 17.20 -2.77 -7.75
N SER A 29 18.39 -2.39 -8.22
CA SER A 29 19.29 -1.42 -7.59
C SER A 29 18.66 -0.06 -7.25
N GLY A 30 17.66 0.38 -8.02
CA GLY A 30 16.86 1.58 -7.72
C GLY A 30 16.11 1.55 -6.38
N LEU A 31 15.90 0.36 -5.78
CA LEU A 31 15.30 0.23 -4.45
C LEU A 31 16.13 0.89 -3.35
N LEU A 32 17.41 1.15 -3.55
CA LEU A 32 18.24 1.85 -2.56
C LEU A 32 17.70 3.24 -2.22
N ILE A 33 17.21 3.97 -3.24
CA ILE A 33 16.61 5.30 -3.07
C ILE A 33 15.32 5.19 -2.24
N PHE A 34 14.49 4.19 -2.53
CA PHE A 34 13.28 3.91 -1.76
C PHE A 34 13.60 3.46 -0.34
N GLN A 35 14.66 2.69 -0.12
CA GLN A 35 15.12 2.29 1.21
C GLN A 35 15.48 3.53 2.05
N LEU A 36 16.24 4.47 1.47
CA LEU A 36 16.57 5.75 2.10
C LEU A 36 15.32 6.57 2.42
N PHE A 37 14.41 6.68 1.44
CA PHE A 37 13.15 7.39 1.61
C PHE A 37 12.31 6.79 2.74
N PHE A 38 12.08 5.47 2.73
CA PHE A 38 11.32 4.75 3.76
C PHE A 38 11.93 4.91 5.15
N LYS A 39 13.26 4.95 5.26
CA LYS A 39 13.96 5.26 6.52
C LYS A 39 13.67 6.70 6.96
N ARG A 40 13.80 7.67 6.06
CA ARG A 40 13.55 9.11 6.34
C ARG A 40 12.12 9.36 6.81
N ILE A 41 11.13 8.75 6.16
CA ILE A 41 9.71 8.93 6.55
C ILE A 41 9.26 7.99 7.68
N ARG A 42 10.16 7.11 8.16
CA ARG A 42 9.91 6.06 9.15
C ARG A 42 8.72 5.17 8.80
N LEU A 43 8.63 4.75 7.53
CA LEU A 43 7.47 4.04 6.99
C LEU A 43 7.19 2.74 7.74
N LYS A 44 8.23 1.92 7.99
CA LYS A 44 8.10 0.64 8.72
C LYS A 44 7.48 0.83 10.10
N ASP A 45 7.98 1.79 10.88
CA ASP A 45 7.48 2.07 12.23
C ASP A 45 6.03 2.55 12.21
N LYS A 46 5.71 3.45 11.27
CA LYS A 46 4.34 3.98 11.11
C LYS A 46 3.37 2.89 10.69
N LEU A 47 3.74 2.02 9.75
CA LEU A 47 2.95 0.86 9.37
C LEU A 47 2.76 -0.08 10.55
N LYS A 48 3.81 -0.36 11.33
CA LYS A 48 3.72 -1.24 12.52
C LYS A 48 2.66 -0.73 13.51
N LYS A 49 2.60 0.58 13.75
CA LYS A 49 1.59 1.21 14.62
C LYS A 49 0.16 1.04 14.10
N CYS A 50 -0.05 0.90 12.79
CA CYS A 50 -1.40 0.70 12.25
C CYS A 50 -2.03 -0.63 12.66
N PHE A 51 -1.23 -1.62 13.08
CA PHE A 51 -1.67 -2.96 13.44
C PHE A 51 -1.50 -3.28 14.93
N SER A 52 -1.26 -2.27 15.79
CA SER A 52 -1.05 -2.49 17.22
C SER A 52 -2.28 -3.05 17.95
N ASN A 53 -3.46 -2.93 17.34
CA ASN A 53 -4.73 -3.48 17.83
C ASN A 53 -4.86 -4.99 17.62
N LEU A 54 -4.06 -5.59 16.72
CA LEU A 54 -4.13 -7.02 16.45
C LEU A 54 -3.40 -7.80 17.54
N LYS A 55 -4.12 -8.71 18.19
CA LYS A 55 -3.60 -9.56 19.27
C LYS A 55 -2.72 -10.71 18.75
N VAL A 56 -2.87 -11.08 17.48
CA VAL A 56 -2.13 -12.18 16.85
C VAL A 56 -0.85 -11.64 16.21
N SER A 57 0.29 -12.26 16.53
CA SER A 57 1.59 -11.93 15.95
C SER A 57 2.05 -13.03 14.98
N PRO A 58 1.64 -12.96 13.70
CA PRO A 58 2.10 -13.91 12.69
C PRO A 58 3.62 -13.88 12.53
N ILE A 59 4.16 -14.91 11.89
CA ILE A 59 5.59 -15.03 11.56
C ILE A 59 6.03 -13.81 10.73
N PHE A 60 5.23 -13.45 9.73
CA PHE A 60 5.34 -12.21 8.97
C PHE A 60 4.36 -11.19 9.53
N GLY A 61 4.86 -10.18 10.23
CA GLY A 61 4.01 -9.11 10.75
C GLY A 61 3.20 -8.43 9.64
N HIS A 62 1.92 -8.12 9.90
CA HIS A 62 1.02 -7.53 8.91
C HIS A 62 1.59 -6.25 8.26
N HIS A 63 2.28 -5.41 9.03
CA HIS A 63 2.96 -4.22 8.53
C HIS A 63 4.04 -4.51 7.47
N LEU A 64 4.71 -5.66 7.56
CA LEU A 64 5.71 -6.07 6.58
C LEU A 64 5.07 -6.68 5.34
N VAL A 65 3.90 -7.33 5.47
CA VAL A 65 3.12 -7.76 4.31
C VAL A 65 2.62 -6.54 3.52
N VAL A 66 2.12 -5.50 4.19
CA VAL A 66 1.76 -4.25 3.49
C VAL A 66 2.98 -3.58 2.87
N LEU A 67 4.12 -3.54 3.56
CA LEU A 67 5.35 -3.02 2.97
C LEU A 67 5.78 -3.81 1.74
N LEU A 68 5.66 -5.13 1.77
CA LEU A 68 5.97 -6.00 0.65
C LEU A 68 5.09 -5.67 -0.56
N LEU A 69 3.80 -5.42 -0.35
CA LEU A 69 2.90 -4.99 -1.42
C LEU A 69 3.29 -3.63 -2.00
N ILE A 70 3.71 -2.68 -1.17
CA ILE A 70 4.21 -1.38 -1.63
C ILE A 70 5.46 -1.58 -2.50
N VAL A 71 6.41 -2.39 -2.04
CA VAL A 71 7.64 -2.70 -2.80
C VAL A 71 7.31 -3.43 -4.09
N HIS A 72 6.40 -4.40 -4.06
CA HIS A 72 5.94 -5.15 -5.24
C HIS A 72 5.41 -4.22 -6.33
N LEU A 73 4.61 -3.22 -5.95
CA LEU A 73 4.08 -2.21 -6.87
C LEU A 73 5.18 -1.26 -7.38
N ILE A 74 6.13 -0.85 -6.52
CA ILE A 74 7.28 -0.02 -6.92
C ILE A 74 8.17 -0.75 -7.94
N LEU A 75 8.31 -2.06 -7.79
CA LEU A 75 9.03 -2.91 -8.76
C LEU A 75 8.28 -3.07 -10.09
N GLY A 76 7.04 -2.61 -10.19
CA GLY A 76 6.23 -2.67 -11.41
C GLY A 76 5.36 -3.92 -11.55
N PHE A 77 5.36 -4.81 -10.57
CA PHE A 77 4.56 -6.03 -10.58
C PHE A 77 3.12 -5.75 -10.13
N ARG A 78 2.18 -6.54 -10.67
CA ARG A 78 0.73 -6.37 -10.44
C ARG A 78 0.06 -7.62 -9.87
N ARG A 79 0.67 -8.79 -10.02
CA ARG A 79 0.15 -10.08 -9.56
C ARG A 79 1.03 -10.62 -8.46
N LEU A 80 0.43 -11.05 -7.34
CA LEU A 80 1.19 -11.58 -6.19
C LEU A 80 2.16 -12.70 -6.53
N ARG A 81 1.84 -13.54 -7.54
CA ARG A 81 2.72 -14.63 -8.01
C ARG A 81 4.05 -14.12 -8.57
N GLU A 82 4.10 -12.89 -9.06
CA GLU A 82 5.32 -12.28 -9.59
C GLU A 82 6.37 -12.01 -8.50
N ILE A 83 6.06 -12.29 -7.23
CA ILE A 83 7.05 -12.36 -6.15
C ILE A 83 8.20 -13.33 -6.46
N ASP A 84 7.93 -14.39 -7.23
CA ASP A 84 8.94 -15.38 -7.59
C ASP A 84 10.10 -14.78 -8.41
N TYR A 85 9.87 -13.65 -9.11
CA TYR A 85 10.92 -12.98 -9.90
C TYR A 85 11.97 -12.25 -9.05
N TYR A 86 11.65 -11.93 -7.80
CA TYR A 86 12.54 -11.13 -6.95
C TYR A 86 12.70 -11.70 -5.53
N ARG A 87 12.18 -12.91 -5.28
CA ARG A 87 12.17 -13.53 -3.94
C ARG A 87 13.55 -13.70 -3.32
N ASP A 88 14.57 -13.88 -4.16
CA ASP A 88 15.96 -14.11 -3.76
C ASP A 88 16.84 -12.86 -3.98
N ASP A 89 16.24 -11.73 -4.40
CA ASP A 89 17.00 -10.49 -4.60
C ASP A 89 17.52 -9.94 -3.26
N PRO A 90 18.85 -9.73 -3.12
CA PRO A 90 19.44 -9.32 -1.86
C PRO A 90 19.03 -7.89 -1.43
N LEU A 91 18.73 -6.99 -2.36
CA LEU A 91 18.27 -5.63 -2.03
C LEU A 91 16.83 -5.62 -1.55
N VAL A 92 15.95 -6.42 -2.16
CA VAL A 92 14.58 -6.61 -1.67
C VAL A 92 14.60 -7.22 -0.28
N LEU A 93 15.33 -8.31 -0.08
CA LEU A 93 15.46 -8.98 1.22
C LEU A 93 16.00 -8.01 2.29
N ARG A 94 17.05 -7.24 1.97
CA ARG A 94 17.60 -6.20 2.85
C ARG A 94 16.59 -5.11 3.17
N LEU A 95 15.91 -4.55 2.16
CA LEU A 95 14.92 -3.51 2.34
C LEU A 95 13.79 -3.99 3.23
N MET A 96 13.31 -5.21 3.02
CA MET A 96 12.27 -5.84 3.83
C MET A 96 12.74 -6.16 5.25
N GLY A 97 14.03 -6.45 5.43
CA GLY A 97 14.58 -6.97 6.69
C GLY A 97 14.28 -8.46 6.84
N PHE A 98 14.21 -9.17 5.72
CA PHE A 98 13.95 -10.62 5.67
C PHE A 98 15.16 -11.38 5.15
N LYS A 99 15.28 -12.64 5.58
CA LYS A 99 16.14 -13.65 4.94
C LYS A 99 15.38 -14.44 3.88
N LYS A 100 14.06 -14.48 3.97
CA LYS A 100 13.17 -15.16 3.03
C LYS A 100 11.82 -14.44 2.94
N LEU A 101 11.33 -14.21 1.73
CA LEU A 101 10.00 -13.62 1.53
C LEU A 101 8.87 -14.62 1.81
N PRO A 102 7.69 -14.15 2.25
CA PRO A 102 6.50 -14.99 2.36
C PRO A 102 6.04 -15.44 0.97
N ASP A 103 5.42 -16.62 0.90
CA ASP A 103 4.76 -17.07 -0.33
C ASP A 103 3.38 -16.40 -0.50
N VAL A 104 2.77 -16.59 -1.67
CA VAL A 104 1.44 -16.02 -1.98
C VAL A 104 0.36 -16.48 -0.99
N SER A 105 0.45 -17.71 -0.50
CA SER A 105 -0.51 -18.26 0.47
C SER A 105 -0.41 -17.53 1.82
N THR A 106 0.80 -17.27 2.29
CA THR A 106 1.07 -16.52 3.52
C THR A 106 0.64 -15.07 3.39
N ILE A 107 0.89 -14.43 2.24
CA ILE A 107 0.43 -13.06 1.97
C ILE A 107 -1.10 -13.00 2.02
N SER A 108 -1.78 -13.90 1.29
CA SER A 108 -3.24 -13.95 1.25
C SER A 108 -3.85 -14.16 2.64
N ARG A 109 -3.30 -15.10 3.43
CA ARG A 109 -3.74 -15.34 4.81
C ARG A 109 -3.51 -14.15 5.73
N SER A 110 -2.40 -13.45 5.57
CA SER A 110 -2.12 -12.24 6.37
C SER A 110 -3.10 -11.11 6.04
N LEU A 111 -3.47 -10.96 4.77
CA LEU A 111 -4.46 -9.98 4.33
C LEU A 111 -5.87 -10.30 4.83
N SER A 112 -6.28 -11.57 4.81
CA SER A 112 -7.59 -11.98 5.31
C SER A 112 -7.77 -11.79 6.82
N GLN A 113 -6.68 -11.66 7.56
CA GLN A 113 -6.68 -11.42 9.01
C GLN A 113 -6.70 -9.93 9.39
N MET A 114 -6.61 -9.02 8.42
CA MET A 114 -6.66 -7.59 8.70
C MET A 114 -8.09 -7.14 9.03
N ASP A 115 -8.25 -6.47 10.17
CA ASP A 115 -9.55 -5.96 10.62
C ASP A 115 -9.86 -4.55 10.08
N THR A 116 -11.13 -4.15 10.20
CA THR A 116 -11.60 -2.82 9.79
C THR A 116 -10.83 -1.70 10.45
N GLN A 117 -10.40 -1.88 11.70
CA GLN A 117 -9.62 -0.89 12.44
C GLN A 117 -8.22 -0.71 11.83
N SER A 118 -7.52 -1.80 11.50
CA SER A 118 -6.21 -1.75 10.83
C SER A 118 -6.32 -1.05 9.49
N ILE A 119 -7.38 -1.33 8.72
CA ILE A 119 -7.65 -0.68 7.42
C ILE A 119 -7.89 0.83 7.63
N ALA A 120 -8.67 1.22 8.63
CA ALA A 120 -8.91 2.62 8.97
C ALA A 120 -7.61 3.34 9.37
N ASN A 121 -6.74 2.67 10.14
CA ASN A 121 -5.43 3.18 10.53
C ASN A 121 -4.51 3.37 9.32
N LEU A 122 -4.48 2.41 8.38
CA LEU A 122 -3.72 2.53 7.12
C LEU A 122 -4.21 3.70 6.26
N ARG A 123 -5.54 3.86 6.12
CA ARG A 123 -6.14 5.01 5.40
C ARG A 123 -5.78 6.33 6.05
N ARG A 124 -5.75 6.39 7.38
CA ARG A 124 -5.31 7.58 8.13
C ARG A 124 -3.83 7.87 7.91
N LEU A 125 -2.99 6.85 7.93
CA LEU A 125 -1.56 6.98 7.64
C LEU A 125 -1.30 7.47 6.21
N SER A 126 -2.00 6.93 5.21
CA SER A 126 -1.89 7.39 3.83
C SER A 126 -2.25 8.88 3.70
N ARG A 127 -3.37 9.29 4.29
CA ARG A 127 -3.79 10.71 4.33
C ARG A 127 -2.77 11.60 5.04
N SER A 128 -2.18 11.16 6.14
CA SER A 128 -1.22 11.98 6.88
C SER A 128 0.04 12.29 6.08
N PHE A 129 0.49 11.40 5.19
CA PHE A 129 1.59 11.71 4.28
C PHE A 129 1.26 12.85 3.32
N VAL A 130 0.04 12.86 2.77
CA VAL A 130 -0.43 13.93 1.87
C VAL A 130 -0.57 15.24 2.64
N ILE A 131 -1.29 15.24 3.77
CA ILE A 131 -1.53 16.45 4.58
C ILE A 131 -0.22 17.06 5.08
N ASN A 132 0.69 16.24 5.63
CA ASN A 132 1.98 16.74 6.10
C ASN A 132 2.84 17.27 4.95
N GLY A 133 2.69 16.69 3.75
CA GLY A 133 3.32 17.20 2.54
C GLY A 133 2.80 18.60 2.18
N LEU A 134 1.48 18.76 2.11
CA LEU A 134 0.83 20.05 1.81
C LEU A 134 1.22 21.14 2.82
N GLN A 135 1.23 20.81 4.11
CA GLN A 135 1.65 21.73 5.17
C GLN A 135 3.12 22.14 5.02
N ARG A 136 4.01 21.18 4.74
CA ARG A 136 5.43 21.46 4.57
C ARG A 136 5.70 22.39 3.38
N GLU A 137 5.05 22.14 2.25
CA GLU A 137 5.28 22.93 1.03
C GLU A 137 4.57 24.29 1.06
N SER A 138 3.60 24.50 1.95
CA SER A 138 2.93 25.80 2.17
C SER A 138 2.45 26.48 0.88
N PHE A 139 1.83 25.71 -0.01
CA PHE A 139 1.32 26.22 -1.28
C PHE A 139 0.33 27.36 -1.05
N GLY A 140 0.52 28.51 -1.72
CA GLY A 140 -0.42 29.63 -1.66
C GLY A 140 -1.78 29.37 -2.32
N ARG A 141 -1.93 28.23 -3.01
CA ARG A 141 -3.17 27.77 -3.63
C ARG A 141 -3.21 26.25 -3.67
N LEU A 142 -4.35 25.67 -3.34
CA LEU A 142 -4.63 24.23 -3.46
C LEU A 142 -5.81 24.03 -4.41
N THR A 143 -5.64 23.13 -5.38
CA THR A 143 -6.74 22.66 -6.24
C THR A 143 -7.18 21.31 -5.72
N LEU A 144 -8.47 21.18 -5.40
CA LEU A 144 -9.07 19.93 -4.93
C LEU A 144 -10.05 19.45 -5.99
N ASP A 145 -9.76 18.30 -6.58
CA ASP A 145 -10.66 17.64 -7.51
C ASP A 145 -11.52 16.59 -6.77
N PHE A 146 -12.81 16.55 -7.09
CA PHE A 146 -13.78 15.68 -6.43
C PHE A 146 -14.45 14.80 -7.48
N ASP A 147 -13.84 13.64 -7.73
CA ASP A 147 -14.41 12.62 -8.59
C ASP A 147 -15.52 11.84 -7.88
N GLY A 148 -16.71 11.82 -8.46
CA GLY A 148 -17.82 11.01 -7.95
C GLY A 148 -17.97 9.71 -8.72
N SER A 149 -18.58 8.74 -8.06
CA SER A 149 -19.05 7.53 -8.72
C SER A 149 -20.57 7.60 -8.82
N VAL A 150 -21.09 7.39 -10.04
CA VAL A 150 -22.54 7.37 -10.30
C VAL A 150 -23.19 6.21 -9.55
N LEU A 151 -24.19 6.51 -8.72
CA LEU A 151 -25.00 5.50 -8.05
C LEU A 151 -26.18 5.15 -8.95
N SER A 152 -26.32 3.86 -9.28
CA SER A 152 -27.44 3.37 -10.08
C SER A 152 -28.67 3.18 -9.20
N THR A 153 -29.83 3.66 -9.65
CA THR A 153 -31.11 3.48 -8.95
C THR A 153 -31.88 2.32 -9.56
N LYS A 154 -32.66 1.60 -8.74
CA LYS A 154 -33.71 0.72 -9.23
C LYS A 154 -34.98 1.56 -9.38
N GLY A 155 -35.36 1.88 -10.63
CA GLY A 155 -36.55 2.67 -10.93
C GLY A 155 -36.29 4.17 -11.19
N HIS A 156 -37.38 4.93 -11.31
CA HIS A 156 -37.40 6.36 -11.65
C HIS A 156 -37.33 7.25 -10.40
N ALA A 157 -36.20 7.20 -9.69
CA ALA A 157 -35.96 8.14 -8.60
C ALA A 157 -35.81 9.57 -9.15
N GLU A 158 -36.36 10.55 -8.44
CA GLU A 158 -36.23 11.97 -8.80
C GLU A 158 -34.75 12.39 -8.85
N GLY A 159 -34.37 13.19 -9.85
CA GLY A 159 -32.97 13.60 -10.06
C GLY A 159 -32.03 12.54 -10.68
N SER A 160 -32.52 11.32 -10.96
CA SER A 160 -31.78 10.30 -11.70
C SER A 160 -31.90 10.51 -13.22
N ALA A 161 -30.82 10.23 -13.96
CA ALA A 161 -30.81 10.30 -15.43
C ALA A 161 -30.22 9.00 -16.02
N VAL A 162 -30.61 8.66 -17.24
CA VAL A 162 -29.98 7.56 -17.98
C VAL A 162 -28.61 8.04 -18.44
N GLY A 163 -27.56 7.48 -17.85
CA GLY A 163 -26.17 7.81 -18.15
C GLY A 163 -25.38 6.58 -18.60
N PHE A 164 -24.11 6.80 -18.92
CA PHE A 164 -23.20 5.72 -19.27
C PHE A 164 -22.95 4.80 -18.05
N ASN A 165 -23.44 3.57 -18.12
CA ASN A 165 -23.23 2.54 -17.10
C ASN A 165 -22.68 1.27 -17.76
N LYS A 166 -21.41 0.93 -17.46
CA LYS A 166 -20.72 -0.24 -18.04
C LYS A 166 -21.36 -1.57 -17.66
N VAL A 167 -22.05 -1.63 -16.53
CA VAL A 167 -22.63 -2.87 -15.98
C VAL A 167 -24.09 -3.04 -16.40
N LYS A 168 -24.86 -1.95 -16.42
CA LYS A 168 -26.28 -1.95 -16.81
C LYS A 168 -26.60 -0.79 -17.75
N LYS A 169 -26.44 -1.01 -19.05
CA LYS A 169 -26.84 -0.03 -20.08
C LYS A 169 -28.31 0.36 -19.87
N GLY A 170 -28.60 1.65 -19.87
CA GLY A 170 -29.96 2.18 -19.68
C GLY A 170 -30.41 2.34 -18.22
N ALA A 171 -29.63 1.90 -17.23
CA ALA A 171 -29.97 2.13 -15.83
C ALA A 171 -29.87 3.62 -15.47
N ARG A 172 -30.90 4.14 -14.81
CA ARG A 172 -30.89 5.50 -14.27
C ARG A 172 -29.88 5.57 -13.12
N SER A 173 -29.16 6.68 -13.05
CA SER A 173 -28.16 6.92 -12.03
C SER A 173 -28.11 8.40 -11.67
N TYR A 174 -27.56 8.72 -10.51
CA TYR A 174 -27.32 10.09 -10.09
C TYR A 174 -25.91 10.23 -9.49
N TYR A 175 -25.42 11.47 -9.49
CA TYR A 175 -24.16 11.83 -8.87
C TYR A 175 -24.41 12.23 -7.41
N PRO A 176 -23.76 11.59 -6.42
CA PRO A 176 -24.12 11.76 -5.01
C PRO A 176 -23.72 13.10 -4.36
N TYR A 177 -23.10 14.03 -5.09
CA TYR A 177 -22.67 15.33 -4.53
C TYR A 177 -23.74 16.42 -4.49
N ARG A 178 -24.95 16.16 -4.99
CA ARG A 178 -26.07 17.02 -4.62
C ARG A 178 -26.54 16.62 -3.22
N HIS A 179 -26.06 17.36 -2.23
CA HIS A 179 -26.78 17.53 -0.97
C HIS A 179 -28.22 17.92 -1.31
N HIS A 180 -29.15 16.96 -1.23
CA HIS A 180 -30.55 17.30 -1.05
C HIS A 180 -30.63 17.88 0.37
N GLN A 181 -30.67 19.21 0.47
CA GLN A 181 -31.28 19.83 1.64
C GLN A 181 -32.78 19.50 1.55
N PRO A 182 -33.36 18.77 2.50
CA PRO A 182 -34.80 18.68 2.60
C PRO A 182 -35.34 20.09 2.91
N ARG A 183 -36.33 20.53 2.13
CA ARG A 183 -37.19 21.66 2.51
C ARG A 183 -38.09 21.23 3.66
#